data_AF-A0A947PWY7-F1
#
_entry.id   AF-A0A947PWY7-F1
#
_cell.length_a   1.000
_cell.length_b   1.000
_cell.length_c   1.000
_cell.angle_alpha   90.00
_cell.angle_beta   90.00
_cell.angle_gamma   90.00
#
_symmetry.space_group_name_H-M   'P 1'
#
loop_
_entity.id
_entity.type
_entity.pdbx_description
1 polymer ?
#
loop_
_entity_poly.entity_id
_entity_poly.type
_entity_poly.pdbx_seq_one_letter_code
_entity_poly.pdbx_strand_id
1 'polypeptide(L)'
;MRKDKVVIGFLGTQLDSGKGAGRWEKWRPTVSLVQHEDVVIERLELIFSPPQRELAHQVRADMATASPETTVNLVPLPIADPWDF
;
A
#
# COMPACT_ATOMS: atom_id res chain seq x y z
N MET A 1 17.09 12.06 18.26
CA MET A 1 17.00 10.75 17.59
C MET A 1 15.76 10.76 16.71
N ARG A 2 15.88 10.49 15.40
CA ARG A 2 14.71 10.37 14.52
C ARG A 2 13.98 9.07 14.87
N LYS A 3 12.66 9.10 14.98
CA LYS A 3 11.84 7.89 15.15
C LYS A 3 11.40 7.39 13.78
N ASP A 4 11.38 6.08 13.61
CA ASP A 4 10.91 5.46 12.38
C ASP A 4 9.40 5.66 12.24
N LYS A 5 8.97 6.10 11.05
CA LYS A 5 7.56 6.22 10.71
C LYS A 5 7.09 4.89 10.14
N VAL A 6 6.17 4.25 10.86
CA VAL A 6 5.56 2.99 10.44
C VAL A 6 4.08 3.24 10.14
N VAL A 7 3.65 2.84 8.94
CA VAL A 7 2.24 2.92 8.53
C VAL A 7 1.63 1.52 8.55
N ILE A 8 0.41 1.41 9.07
CA ILE A 8 -0.40 0.19 8.98
C ILE A 8 -1.67 0.58 8.24
N GLY A 9 -1.96 -0.09 7.12
CA GLY A 9 -3.08 0.28 6.26
C GLY A 9 -3.72 -0.92 5.60
N PHE A 10 -5.03 -0.82 5.33
CA PHE A 10 -5.74 -1.77 4.51
C PHE A 10 -5.65 -1.38 3.04
N LEU A 11 -5.43 -2.35 2.16
CA LEU A 11 -5.42 -2.17 0.72
C LEU A 11 -6.79 -1.67 0.23
N GLY A 12 -6.81 -0.50 -0.41
CA GLY A 12 -8.00 0.05 -1.05
C GLY A 12 -8.25 -0.57 -2.41
N THR A 13 -9.09 -1.59 -2.50
CA THR A 13 -9.33 -2.36 -3.74
C THR A 13 -9.91 -1.54 -4.89
N GLN A 14 -10.59 -0.43 -4.61
CA GLN A 14 -11.17 0.44 -5.63
C GLN A 14 -10.16 1.48 -6.13
N LEU A 15 -9.68 2.34 -5.23
CA LEU A 15 -8.83 3.47 -5.59
C LEU A 15 -7.39 3.07 -5.90
N ASP A 16 -6.83 2.04 -5.25
CA ASP A 16 -5.48 1.58 -5.57
C ASP A 16 -5.43 0.70 -6.83
N SER A 17 -6.58 0.40 -7.46
CA SER A 17 -6.66 -0.39 -8.68
C SER A 17 -6.30 0.39 -9.94
N GLY A 18 -5.78 -0.32 -10.94
CA GLY A 18 -5.49 0.22 -12.26
C GLY A 18 -4.61 -0.72 -13.07
N LYS A 19 -4.78 -0.72 -14.39
CA LYS A 19 -3.97 -1.52 -15.32
C LYS A 19 -3.22 -0.60 -16.27
N GLY A 20 -2.05 -1.06 -16.73
CA GLY A 20 -1.22 -0.32 -17.68
C GLY A 20 -0.67 0.99 -17.11
N ALA A 21 -0.13 1.84 -17.98
CA ALA A 21 0.55 3.08 -17.59
C ALA A 21 -0.40 4.12 -16.97
N GLY A 22 -1.66 4.21 -17.42
CA GLY A 22 -2.64 5.19 -16.91
C GLY A 22 -2.96 5.07 -15.42
N ARG A 23 -2.48 4.04 -14.72
CA ARG A 23 -2.58 3.94 -13.26
C ARG A 23 -1.80 5.04 -12.52
N TRP A 24 -0.76 5.61 -13.14
CA TRP A 24 0.04 6.70 -12.56
C TRP A 24 -0.70 8.04 -12.59
N GLU A 25 -1.74 8.16 -13.42
CA GLU A 25 -2.59 9.36 -13.51
C GLU A 25 -3.75 9.33 -12.50
N LYS A 26 -4.00 8.18 -11.87
CA LYS A 26 -5.04 8.03 -10.85
C LYS A 26 -4.51 8.39 -9.48
N TRP A 27 -5.35 9.01 -8.67
CA TRP A 27 -5.08 9.12 -7.24
C TRP A 27 -5.25 7.76 -6.56
N ARG A 28 -4.15 7.20 -6.06
CA ARG A 28 -4.06 5.88 -5.43
C ARG A 28 -3.54 6.07 -4.00
N PRO A 29 -4.43 6.18 -2.99
CA PRO A 29 -4.07 6.64 -1.66
C PRO A 29 -2.90 5.88 -1.02
N THR A 30 -2.85 4.56 -1.17
CA THR A 30 -1.79 3.73 -0.57
C THR A 30 -0.43 4.01 -1.22
N VAL A 31 -0.41 4.26 -2.53
CA VAL A 31 0.82 4.61 -3.26
C VAL A 31 1.22 6.05 -2.97
N SER A 32 0.25 6.98 -2.91
CA SER A 32 0.52 8.40 -2.64
C SER A 32 1.17 8.64 -1.28
N LEU A 33 0.95 7.76 -0.29
CA LEU A 33 1.63 7.85 1.01
C LEU A 33 3.15 7.94 0.91
N VAL A 34 3.75 7.22 -0.04
CA VAL A 34 5.22 7.20 -0.23
C VAL A 34 5.71 8.18 -1.29
N GLN A 35 4.81 9.01 -1.85
CA GLN A 35 5.16 10.05 -2.82
C GLN A 35 5.44 11.41 -2.16
N HIS A 36 5.25 11.52 -0.83
CA HIS A 36 5.48 12.76 -0.09
C HIS A 36 6.96 12.91 0.30
N GLU A 37 7.68 13.83 -0.36
CA GLU A 37 9.12 14.06 -0.15
C GLU A 37 9.48 14.43 1.30
N ASP A 38 8.60 15.15 2.00
CA ASP A 38 8.82 15.58 3.39
C ASP A 38 8.55 14.47 4.43
N VAL A 39 8.00 13.33 3.99
CA VAL A 39 7.57 12.23 4.87
C VAL A 39 8.15 10.91 4.39
N VAL A 40 9.38 10.62 4.80
CA VAL A 40 9.97 9.29 4.63
C VAL A 40 9.27 8.28 5.54
N ILE A 41 8.61 7.29 4.94
CA ILE A 41 8.04 6.13 5.63
C ILE A 41 9.10 5.05 5.64
N GLU A 42 9.49 4.57 6.82
CA GLU A 42 10.49 3.50 6.92
C GLU A 42 9.86 2.15 6.54
N ARG A 43 8.62 1.93 7.01
CA ARG A 43 7.91 0.67 6.81
C ARG A 43 6.41 0.87 6.67
N LEU A 44 5.81 0.14 5.73
CA LEU A 44 4.37 0.04 5.57
C LEU A 44 3.93 -1.43 5.67
N GLU A 45 3.05 -1.73 6.63
CA GLU A 45 2.34 -3.00 6.74
C GLU A 45 1.04 -2.89 5.95
N LEU A 46 1.00 -3.51 4.76
CA LEU A 46 -0.15 -3.48 3.86
C LEU A 46 -1.02 -4.71 4.09
N ILE A 47 -2.11 -4.51 4.81
CA ILE A 47 -3.10 -5.54 5.09
C ILE A 47 -4.01 -5.71 3.88
N PHE A 48 -4.23 -6.95 3.44
CA PHE A 48 -5.08 -7.23 2.30
C PHE A 48 -5.80 -8.57 2.46
N SER A 49 -6.98 -8.71 1.83
CA SER A 49 -7.67 -10.00 1.77
C SER A 49 -7.02 -10.92 0.72
N PRO A 50 -6.93 -12.25 0.95
CA PRO A 50 -6.26 -13.17 0.02
C PRO A 50 -6.66 -13.07 -1.46
N PRO A 51 -7.94 -12.81 -1.82
CA PRO A 51 -8.34 -12.61 -3.22
C PRO A 51 -7.68 -11.41 -3.91
N GLN A 52 -7.18 -10.43 -3.14
CA GLN A 52 -6.57 -9.19 -3.64
C GLN A 52 -5.05 -9.25 -3.71
N ARG A 53 -4.46 -10.45 -3.61
CA ARG A 53 -3.01 -10.69 -3.65
C ARG A 53 -2.31 -10.00 -4.82
N GLU A 54 -2.84 -10.15 -6.02
CA GLU A 54 -2.23 -9.57 -7.23
C GLU A 54 -2.17 -8.04 -7.14
N LEU A 55 -3.26 -7.41 -6.68
CA LEU A 55 -3.30 -5.97 -6.47
C LEU A 55 -2.31 -5.54 -5.39
N ALA A 56 -2.20 -6.30 -4.29
CA ALA A 56 -1.26 -6.01 -3.21
C ALA A 56 0.20 -6.05 -3.71
N HIS A 57 0.55 -7.05 -4.53
CA HIS A 57 1.88 -7.11 -5.16
C HIS A 57 2.14 -5.96 -6.13
N GLN A 58 1.13 -5.56 -6.90
CA GLN A 58 1.24 -4.42 -7.81
C GLN A 58 1.44 -3.11 -7.03
N VAL A 59 0.67 -2.85 -5.98
CA VAL A 59 0.82 -1.67 -5.12
C VAL A 59 2.20 -1.63 -4.49
N ARG A 60 2.70 -2.75 -3.94
CA ARG A 60 4.07 -2.84 -3.43
C ARG A 60 5.12 -2.48 -4.48
N ALA A 61 4.99 -2.99 -5.70
CA ALA A 61 5.94 -2.72 -6.78
C ALA A 61 5.90 -1.25 -7.21
N ASP A 62 4.71 -0.65 -7.30
CA ASP A 62 4.55 0.76 -7.61
C ASP A 62 5.12 1.64 -6.48
N MET A 63 4.93 1.28 -5.21
CA MET A 63 5.56 1.95 -4.07
C MET A 63 7.08 1.85 -4.10
N ALA A 64 7.66 0.68 -4.42
CA ALA A 64 9.10 0.51 -4.55
C ALA A 64 9.71 1.35 -5.70
N THR A 65 8.90 1.71 -6.70
CA THR A 65 9.32 2.63 -7.77
C THR A 65 9.34 4.08 -7.28
N ALA A 66 8.37 4.46 -6.43
CA ALA A 66 8.23 5.83 -5.92
C ALA A 66 9.16 6.13 -4.72
N SER A 67 9.37 5.16 -3.84
CA SER A 67 10.22 5.23 -2.65
C SER A 67 10.92 3.87 -2.45
N PRO A 68 12.10 3.68 -3.06
CA PRO A 68 12.89 2.45 -2.93
C PRO A 68 13.33 2.13 -1.49
N GLU A 69 13.40 3.15 -0.63
CA GLU A 69 13.76 3.05 0.78
C GLU A 69 12.61 2.57 1.68
N THR A 70 11.35 2.71 1.25
CA THR A 70 10.22 2.23 2.05
C THR A 70 10.13 0.71 2.00
N THR A 71 10.21 0.06 3.17
CA THR A 71 9.94 -1.38 3.27
C THR A 71 8.44 -1.64 3.29
N VAL A 72 7.92 -2.36 2.30
CA VAL A 72 6.48 -2.70 2.24
C VAL A 72 6.26 -4.20 2.48
N ASN A 73 5.65 -4.50 3.62
CA ASN A 73 5.28 -5.86 4.02
C ASN A 73 3.83 -6.15 3.62
N LEU A 74 3.60 -7.28 2.95
CA LEU A 74 2.26 -7.72 2.59
C LEU A 74 1.72 -8.63 3.69
N VAL A 75 0.64 -8.21 4.34
CA VAL A 75 0.03 -8.92 5.47
C VAL A 75 -1.33 -9.50 5.02
N PRO A 76 -1.40 -10.78 4.63
CA PRO A 76 -2.67 -11.40 4.26
C PRO A 76 -3.55 -11.55 5.50
N LEU A 77 -4.76 -11.02 5.45
CA LEU A 77 -5.75 -11.14 6.52
C LEU A 77 -7.07 -11.66 5.92
N PRO A 78 -7.37 -12.96 6.06
CA PRO A 78 -8.67 -13.52 5.69
C PRO A 78 -9.72 -12.99 6.66
N ILE A 79 -10.58 -12.09 6.17
CA ILE A 79 -11.72 -11.57 6.93
C ILE A 79 -12.98 -12.16 6.31
N ALA A 80 -13.71 -12.97 7.08
CA ALA A 80 -14.97 -13.55 6.65
C ALA A 80 -16.11 -12.54 6.73
N ASP A 81 -16.17 -11.82 7.86
CA ASP A 81 -17.09 -10.70 8.09
C ASP A 81 -16.29 -9.51 8.66
N PRO A 82 -16.10 -8.42 7.89
CA PRO A 82 -15.38 -7.24 8.37
C PRO A 82 -16.12 -6.44 9.43
N TRP A 83 -17.36 -6.81 9.75
CA TRP A 83 -18.23 -6.13 10.70
C TRP A 83 -18.69 -7.03 11.86
N ASP A 84 -18.03 -8.18 12.08
CA ASP A 84 -18.25 -9.06 13.22
C ASP A 84 -17.43 -8.59 14.44
N PHE A 85 -17.92 -7.52 15.09
CA PHE A 85 -17.30 -6.86 16.25
C PHE A 85 -18.02 -7.14 17.58
#